data_AF-A0A3P7QEV6-F1
#
_entry.id   AF-A0A3P7QEV6-F1
#
_cell.length_a   1.000
_cell.length_b   1.000
_cell.length_c   1.000
_cell.angle_alpha   90.00
_cell.angle_beta   90.00
_cell.angle_gamma   90.00
#
_symmetry.space_group_name_H-M   'P 1'
#
loop_
_entity.id
_entity.type
_entity.pdbx_description
1 polymer ?
#
loop_
_entity_poly.entity_id
_entity_poly.type
_entity_poly.pdbx_seq_one_letter_code
_entity_poly.pdbx_strand_id
1 'polypeptide(L)'
;MADVGKRMQVGLCWAKTGAGKLPYDAIETQPGVYVCRAWHEGEQIPGTYVPRYALAYVSYAGKEHQKTECEVLCDTSTLGNIPRK
;
A
#
# COMPACT_ATOMS: atom_id res chain seq x y z
N MET A 1 8.02 0.05 22.92
CA MET A 1 6.91 -0.60 22.19
C MET A 1 5.63 -0.13 22.85
N ALA A 2 4.68 0.41 22.09
CA ALA A 2 3.49 1.05 22.67
C ALA A 2 2.64 0.02 23.42
N ASP A 3 2.22 0.37 24.64
CA ASP A 3 1.28 -0.42 25.43
C ASP A 3 -0.11 -0.27 24.82
N VAL A 4 -0.61 -1.35 24.21
CA VAL A 4 -1.92 -1.39 23.56
C VAL A 4 -2.76 -2.43 24.26
N GLY A 5 -3.42 -2.03 25.36
CA GLY A 5 -4.34 -2.88 26.11
C GLY A 5 -5.33 -3.60 25.19
N LYS A 6 -5.32 -4.93 25.18
CA LYS A 6 -6.28 -5.81 24.50
C LYS A 6 -6.63 -5.43 23.04
N ARG A 7 -5.72 -4.85 22.25
CA ARG A 7 -5.95 -4.70 20.80
C ARG A 7 -4.89 -5.47 20.02
N MET A 8 -5.37 -6.26 19.05
CA MET A 8 -4.54 -7.03 18.13
C MET A 8 -3.71 -6.04 17.30
N GLN A 9 -2.39 -6.16 17.34
CA GLN A 9 -1.50 -5.44 16.43
C GLN A 9 -1.43 -6.23 15.12
N VAL A 10 -1.88 -5.60 14.03
CA VAL A 10 -1.83 -6.16 12.69
C VAL A 10 -0.41 -6.04 12.15
N GLY A 11 0.15 -7.13 11.63
CA GLY A 11 1.42 -7.05 10.90
C GLY A 11 1.19 -6.40 9.55
N LEU A 12 1.96 -5.39 9.17
CA LEU A 12 1.82 -4.70 7.89
C LEU A 12 3.05 -4.90 7.02
N CYS A 13 2.85 -5.05 5.71
CA CYS A 13 3.94 -5.16 4.74
C CYS A 13 3.65 -4.32 3.49
N TRP A 14 4.72 -3.95 2.80
CA TRP A 14 4.67 -3.22 1.54
C TRP A 14 4.92 -4.19 0.40
N ALA A 15 3.92 -4.34 -0.47
CA ALA A 15 4.01 -5.22 -1.63
C ALA A 15 4.14 -4.38 -2.91
N LYS A 16 5.20 -4.63 -3.68
CA LYS A 16 5.36 -4.02 -5.00
C LYS A 16 4.19 -4.43 -5.89
N THR A 17 3.50 -3.45 -6.46
CA THR A 17 2.49 -3.70 -7.50
C THR A 17 3.09 -3.31 -8.85
N GLY A 18 2.91 -4.19 -9.83
CA GLY A 18 3.28 -3.95 -11.22
C GLY A 18 2.13 -4.39 -12.12
N ALA A 19 1.88 -3.63 -13.18
CA ALA A 19 0.87 -3.95 -14.21
C ALA A 19 -0.58 -4.09 -13.69
N GLY A 20 -1.00 -3.25 -12.74
CA GLY A 20 -2.39 -3.20 -12.28
C GLY A 20 -2.82 -4.34 -11.33
N LYS A 21 -1.91 -5.26 -10.99
CA LYS A 21 -2.22 -6.38 -10.11
C LYS A 21 -2.18 -5.96 -8.64
N LEU A 22 -3.35 -5.73 -8.05
CA LEU A 22 -3.48 -5.44 -6.62
C LEU A 22 -3.05 -6.67 -5.80
N PRO A 23 -2.16 -6.52 -4.80
CA PRO A 23 -1.81 -7.60 -3.89
C PRO A 23 -3.01 -8.02 -3.02
N TYR A 24 -3.00 -9.26 -2.56
CA TYR A 24 -3.99 -9.75 -1.59
C TYR A 24 -3.88 -8.95 -0.29
N ASP A 25 -5.03 -8.78 0.37
CA ASP A 25 -5.14 -8.09 1.67
C ASP A 25 -4.60 -6.65 1.66
N ALA A 26 -4.64 -6.01 0.47
CA ALA A 26 -4.36 -4.58 0.34
C ALA A 26 -5.34 -3.77 1.20
N ILE A 27 -4.80 -2.79 1.92
CA ILE A 27 -5.59 -1.95 2.81
C ILE A 27 -6.30 -0.88 1.99
N GLU A 28 -7.61 -1.05 1.89
CA GLU A 28 -8.53 -0.12 1.25
C GLU A 28 -8.89 1.03 2.20
N THR A 29 -8.87 2.26 1.69
CA THR A 29 -9.27 3.47 2.42
C THR A 29 -10.68 3.93 2.03
N GLN A 30 -11.03 3.73 0.77
CA GLN A 30 -12.31 4.05 0.13
C GLN A 30 -12.52 3.06 -1.02
N PRO A 31 -13.75 2.85 -1.50
CA PRO A 31 -14.02 1.90 -2.59
C PRO A 31 -13.10 2.11 -3.81
N GLY A 32 -12.23 1.15 -4.08
CA GLY A 32 -11.26 1.16 -5.19
C GLY A 32 -10.00 2.00 -4.94
N VAL A 33 -9.74 2.47 -3.71
CA VAL A 33 -8.60 3.33 -3.35
C VAL A 33 -7.82 2.73 -2.18
N TYR A 34 -6.54 2.45 -2.42
CA TYR A 34 -5.67 1.73 -1.49
C TYR A 34 -4.53 2.61 -0.99
N VAL A 35 -4.01 2.30 0.20
CA VAL A 35 -2.80 2.96 0.71
C VAL A 35 -1.59 2.49 -0.08
N CYS A 36 -0.78 3.42 -0.58
CA CYS A 36 0.50 3.08 -1.22
C CYS A 36 1.62 4.03 -0.81
N ARG A 37 2.82 3.74 -1.28
CA ARG A 37 3.96 4.65 -1.29
C ARG A 37 4.74 4.50 -2.59
N ALA A 38 5.34 5.58 -3.07
CA ALA A 38 6.14 5.57 -4.30
C ALA A 38 7.38 6.45 -4.15
N TRP A 39 8.40 6.17 -4.97
CA TRP A 39 9.61 6.97 -5.00
C TRP A 39 9.40 8.23 -5.86
N HIS A 40 9.74 9.38 -5.29
CA HIS A 40 9.69 10.68 -5.97
C HIS A 40 10.80 11.58 -5.41
N GLU A 41 11.65 12.15 -6.28
CA GLU A 41 12.77 13.02 -5.91
C GLU A 41 13.70 12.46 -4.80
N GLY A 42 13.98 11.16 -4.86
CA GLY A 42 14.87 10.49 -3.89
C GLY A 42 14.23 10.20 -2.53
N GLU A 43 12.94 10.51 -2.35
CA GLU A 43 12.18 10.20 -1.15
C GLU A 43 11.08 9.17 -1.43
N GLN A 44 10.72 8.42 -0.39
CA GLN A 44 9.60 7.49 -0.44
C GLN A 44 8.36 8.14 0.16
N ILE A 45 7.42 8.51 -0.70
CA ILE A 45 6.27 9.35 -0.34
C ILE A 45 5.01 8.49 -0.26
N PRO A 46 4.23 8.56 0.84
CA PRO A 46 2.93 7.91 0.92
C PRO A 46 1.91 8.56 -0.02
N GLY A 47 0.95 7.77 -0.47
CA GLY A 47 -0.07 8.20 -1.42
C GLY A 47 -1.22 7.22 -1.53
N THR A 48 -1.99 7.37 -2.60
CA THR A 48 -3.15 6.53 -2.91
C THR A 48 -2.93 5.75 -4.19
N TYR A 49 -3.30 4.48 -4.22
CA TYR A 49 -3.27 3.64 -5.40
C TYR A 49 -4.67 3.32 -5.89
N VAL A 50 -4.89 3.48 -7.20
CA VAL A 50 -6.16 3.21 -7.85
C VAL A 50 -5.98 2.11 -8.89
N PRO A 51 -6.41 0.86 -8.62
CA PRO A 51 -6.17 -0.29 -9.51
C PRO A 51 -6.81 -0.12 -10.88
N ARG A 52 -7.95 0.58 -10.95
CA ARG A 52 -8.64 0.89 -12.21
C ARG A 52 -7.74 1.61 -13.21
N TYR A 53 -6.84 2.45 -12.72
CA TYR A 53 -5.88 3.19 -13.54
C TYR A 53 -4.48 2.60 -13.51
N ALA A 54 -4.22 1.61 -12.64
CA ALA A 54 -2.89 1.08 -12.36
C ALA A 54 -1.87 2.19 -12.01
N LEU A 55 -2.33 3.20 -11.27
CA LEU A 55 -1.55 4.39 -10.92
C LEU A 55 -1.62 4.68 -9.42
N ALA A 56 -0.48 5.09 -8.88
CA ALA A 56 -0.36 5.74 -7.59
C ALA A 56 -0.30 7.26 -7.74
N TYR A 57 -0.86 7.96 -6.77
CA TYR A 57 -0.88 9.42 -6.67
C TYR A 57 -0.16 9.82 -5.38
N VAL A 58 0.95 10.54 -5.51
CA VAL A 58 1.74 11.03 -4.37
C VAL A 58 1.80 12.55 -4.36
N SER A 59 1.72 13.15 -3.17
CA SER A 59 1.78 14.60 -3.00
C SER A 59 3.22 15.06 -2.79
N TYR A 60 3.73 15.92 -3.67
CA TYR A 60 5.06 16.51 -3.53
C TYR A 60 5.10 17.94 -4.04
N ALA A 61 5.73 18.84 -3.27
CA ALA A 61 5.86 20.27 -3.57
C ALA A 61 4.53 20.96 -3.94
N GLY A 62 3.45 20.62 -3.24
CA GLY A 62 2.11 21.19 -3.45
C GLY A 62 1.39 20.69 -4.71
N LYS A 63 1.90 19.64 -5.37
CA LYS A 63 1.30 19.03 -6.56
C LYS A 63 1.11 17.52 -6.37
N GLU A 64 0.13 16.99 -7.08
CA GLU A 64 -0.07 15.55 -7.21
C GLU A 64 0.79 15.00 -8.36
N HIS A 65 1.46 13.88 -8.10
CA HIS A 65 2.32 13.21 -9.06
C HIS A 65 1.86 11.77 -9.25
N GLN A 66 1.71 11.38 -10.51
CA GLN A 66 1.31 10.02 -10.89
C GLN A 66 2.55 9.12 -10.98
N LYS A 67 2.41 7.89 -10.47
CA LYS A 67 3.48 6.88 -10.42
C LYS A 67 2.93 5.53 -10.85
N THR A 68 3.59 4.93 -11.82
CA THR A 68 3.31 3.54 -12.26
C THR A 68 3.96 2.52 -11.33
N GLU A 69 5.10 2.88 -10.74
CA GLU A 69 5.83 2.04 -9.78
C GLU A 69 5.53 2.49 -8.35
N CYS A 70 4.88 1.61 -7.58
CA CYS A 70 4.57 1.85 -6.19
C CYS A 70 4.50 0.56 -5.39
N GLU A 71 4.47 0.72 -4.07
CA GLU A 71 4.23 -0.36 -3.12
C GLU A 71 2.89 -0.10 -2.42
N VAL A 72 2.02 -1.10 -2.43
CA VAL A 72 0.72 -1.05 -1.75
C VAL A 72 0.87 -1.64 -0.35
N LEU A 73 0.20 -1.03 0.62
CA LEU A 73 0.19 -1.51 2.00
C LEU A 73 -0.77 -2.70 2.13
N CYS A 74 -0.28 -3.79 2.69
CA CYS A 74 -1.02 -5.03 2.87
C CYS A 74 -1.03 -5.47 4.34
N ASP A 75 -2.11 -6.13 4.75
CA ASP A 75 -2.15 -6.90 5.98
C ASP A 75 -1.31 -8.19 5.80
N THR A 76 -0.37 -8.40 6.71
CA THR A 76 0.55 -9.55 6.78
C THR A 76 0.03 -10.63 7.73
N SER A 77 -1.06 -10.37 8.43
CA SER A 77 -1.68 -11.29 9.38
C SER A 77 -2.42 -12.42 8.65
N THR A 78 -2.87 -12.15 7.42
CA THR A 78 -3.47 -13.12 6.48
C THR A 78 -2.43 -13.97 5.74
N LEU A 79 -1.14 -13.62 5.81
CA LEU A 79 -0.02 -14.40 5.24
C LEU A 79 0.16 -15.78 5.92
N GLY A 80 -0.58 -16.06 7.00
CA GLY A 80 -0.76 -17.40 7.55
C GLY A 80 -1.66 -18.32 6.70
N ASN A 81 -2.34 -17.80 5.67
CA ASN A 81 -3.30 -18.55 4.85
C ASN A 81 -2.82 -18.80 3.40
N ILE A 82 -1.55 -18.50 3.11
CA ILE A 82 -0.94 -18.89 1.83
C ILE A 82 -0.40 -20.32 1.99
N PRO A 83 -0.86 -21.31 1.20
CA PRO A 83 -0.22 -22.62 1.20
C PRO A 83 1.24 -22.42 0.78
N ARG A 84 2.16 -22.66 1.73
CA ARG A 84 3.58 -22.79 1.41
C ARG A 84 3.69 -24.00 0.47
N LYS A 85 4.07 -23.75 -0.78
CA LYS A 85 4.45 -24.82 -1.71
C LYS A 85 5.63 -25.59 -1.16
#